data_AF-A0A229WZJ8-F1
#
_entry.id   AF-A0A229WZJ8-F1
#
_cell.length_a   1.000
_cell.length_b   1.000
_cell.length_c   1.000
_cell.angle_alpha   90.00
_cell.angle_beta   90.00
_cell.angle_gamma   90.00
#
_symmetry.space_group_name_H-M   'P 1'
#
loop_
_entity.id
_entity.type
_entity.pdbx_description
1 polymer ?
#
loop_
_entity_poly.entity_id
_entity_poly.type
_entity_poly.pdbx_seq_one_letter_code
_entity_poly.pdbx_strand_id
1 'polypeptide(L)'
;MILHKPSPPIEVSVSKLDPDTYQMGSKFLCKKATNGIPKTAVATWREDDGQYYLVEATRANSLEKAADGLIYQAGMSSAVWEIGTHAICKVKTWSDGMERESNTLSFVASRFPHIPIPEVIYSWVDEQLSRTFLILRRVQGQTLASAWPTLTLEKKAEVAITVAQYCRDLAEATSEKLQSATGCGVLEPFLTADPEPSHPSWKPQPLGPFSRIEAEKYFLRISTMPLPPLGDRFHFYHADLGPTNILLSDDGTIEAILDWESAGYYPKFWIPLKPYRSGGFNLDAPDDSRYDWTDLLESKLSDVGFRLDRNHVEWQKSLVFTFFDLDELCDAPL
;
A
#
# COMPACT_ATOMS: atom_id res chain seq x y z
N MET A 1 -1.08 22.79 9.85
CA MET A 1 0.00 22.05 9.18
C MET A 1 1.26 22.90 9.14
N ILE A 2 2.27 22.50 9.90
CA ILE A 2 3.63 23.03 9.74
C ILE A 2 4.28 22.24 8.58
N LEU A 3 4.64 22.92 7.49
CA LEU A 3 5.38 22.33 6.37
C LEU A 3 6.84 22.07 6.79
N HIS A 4 7.06 21.04 7.59
CA HIS A 4 8.39 20.45 7.75
C HIS A 4 8.62 19.47 6.61
N LYS A 5 9.67 19.67 5.83
CA LYS A 5 10.09 18.67 4.83
C LYS A 5 10.76 17.51 5.55
N PRO A 6 10.58 16.24 5.12
CA PRO A 6 11.43 15.16 5.58
C PRO A 6 12.88 15.51 5.24
N SER A 7 13.77 15.26 6.20
CA SER A 7 15.20 15.51 6.04
C SER A 7 15.97 14.21 6.27
N PRO A 8 16.73 13.73 5.28
CA PRO A 8 16.86 14.29 3.93
C PRO A 8 15.57 14.08 3.12
N PRO A 9 15.39 14.66 1.91
CA PRO A 9 14.24 14.38 1.05
C PRO A 9 14.07 12.90 0.69
N ILE A 10 12.90 12.48 0.20
CA ILE A 10 12.64 11.06 -0.06
C ILE A 10 13.38 10.56 -1.29
N GLU A 11 13.56 11.41 -2.29
CA GLU A 11 14.26 11.13 -3.55
C GLU A 11 15.77 10.82 -3.39
N VAL A 12 16.35 11.11 -2.22
CA VAL A 12 17.75 10.76 -1.91
C VAL A 12 17.86 9.56 -0.95
N SER A 13 16.73 8.90 -0.63
CA SER A 13 16.73 7.68 0.20
C SER A 13 17.62 6.57 -0.38
N VAL A 14 17.65 6.48 -1.71
CA VAL A 14 18.61 5.67 -2.45
C VAL A 14 19.56 6.67 -3.11
N SER A 15 20.80 6.70 -2.65
CA SER A 15 21.83 7.63 -3.13
C SER A 15 22.94 6.90 -3.85
N LYS A 16 23.32 7.37 -5.04
CA LYS A 16 24.41 6.77 -5.83
C LYS A 16 25.76 7.27 -5.34
N LEU A 17 26.62 6.36 -4.88
CA LEU A 17 27.99 6.68 -4.44
C LEU A 17 28.99 6.57 -5.58
N ASP A 18 28.88 5.49 -6.36
CA ASP A 18 29.69 5.20 -7.54
C ASP A 18 28.84 4.37 -8.55
N PRO A 19 29.36 3.99 -9.73
CA PRO A 19 28.58 3.23 -10.72
C PRO A 19 27.96 1.93 -10.21
N ASP A 20 28.60 1.28 -9.23
CA ASP A 20 28.25 -0.08 -8.77
C ASP A 20 27.78 -0.11 -7.31
N THR A 21 27.68 1.05 -6.65
CA THR A 21 27.35 1.16 -5.22
C THR A 21 26.30 2.25 -4.95
N TYR A 22 25.25 1.84 -4.24
CA TYR A 22 24.19 2.73 -3.75
C TYR A 22 24.12 2.68 -2.22
N GLN A 23 24.02 3.84 -1.59
CA GLN A 23 23.63 3.98 -0.19
C GLN A 23 22.10 3.93 -0.09
N MET A 24 21.56 2.98 0.65
CA MET A 24 20.12 2.83 0.89
C MET A 24 19.80 3.17 2.34
N GLY A 25 19.30 4.39 2.53
CA GLY A 25 19.06 4.97 3.85
C GLY A 25 20.34 5.11 4.67
N SER A 26 20.18 5.09 5.99
CA SER A 26 21.29 5.12 6.96
C SER A 26 21.95 3.75 7.15
N LYS A 27 21.30 2.66 6.73
CA LYS A 27 21.66 1.30 7.17
C LYS A 27 22.43 0.45 6.15
N PHE A 28 22.11 0.51 4.86
CA PHE A 28 22.59 -0.51 3.92
C PHE A 28 23.32 0.09 2.72
N LEU A 29 24.27 -0.69 2.19
CA LEU A 29 24.85 -0.51 0.86
C LEU A 29 24.29 -1.60 -0.06
N CYS A 30 23.76 -1.20 -1.20
CA CYS A 30 23.48 -2.09 -2.32
C CYS A 30 24.65 -2.03 -3.30
N LYS A 31 25.23 -3.18 -3.62
CA LYS A 31 26.45 -3.28 -4.43
C LYS A 31 26.31 -4.31 -5.53
N LYS A 32 26.88 -4.00 -6.70
CA LYS A 32 27.16 -4.97 -7.74
C LYS A 32 28.42 -5.76 -7.38
N ALA A 33 28.34 -7.09 -7.48
CA ALA A 33 29.44 -7.98 -7.16
C ALA A 33 30.51 -7.96 -8.26
N THR A 34 31.71 -7.51 -7.90
CA THR A 34 32.88 -7.53 -8.78
C THR A 34 33.82 -8.71 -8.49
N ASN A 35 33.94 -9.12 -7.21
CA ASN A 35 34.83 -10.19 -6.75
C ASN A 35 34.10 -11.17 -5.79
N GLY A 36 32.94 -11.66 -6.23
CA GLY A 36 32.07 -12.53 -5.43
C GLY A 36 31.25 -11.79 -4.38
N ILE A 37 30.40 -12.53 -3.67
CA ILE A 37 29.51 -11.97 -2.63
C ILE A 37 30.13 -12.19 -1.26
N PRO A 38 30.23 -11.15 -0.41
CA PRO A 38 30.73 -11.30 0.95
C PRO A 38 29.77 -12.12 1.81
N LYS A 39 30.29 -12.89 2.77
CA LYS A 39 29.48 -13.65 3.74
C LYS A 39 28.57 -12.79 4.62
N THR A 40 28.86 -11.49 4.71
CA THR A 40 28.07 -10.50 5.45
C THR A 40 26.88 -9.96 4.66
N ALA A 41 26.71 -10.37 3.39
CA ALA A 41 25.55 -9.98 2.61
C ALA A 41 24.27 -10.54 3.25
N VAL A 42 23.28 -9.67 3.44
CA VAL A 42 21.97 -10.04 4.03
C VAL A 42 20.96 -10.46 2.96
N ALA A 43 21.17 -10.03 1.73
CA ALA A 43 20.35 -10.39 0.58
C ALA A 43 21.18 -10.35 -0.70
N THR A 44 20.79 -11.16 -1.68
CA THR A 44 21.44 -11.21 -3.00
C THR A 44 20.40 -11.48 -4.07
N TRP A 45 20.59 -10.90 -5.24
CA TRP A 45 19.75 -11.18 -6.40
C TRP A 45 20.57 -11.07 -7.69
N ARG A 46 20.04 -11.65 -8.78
CA ARG A 46 20.69 -11.65 -10.09
C ARG A 46 20.01 -10.63 -10.99
N GLU A 47 20.84 -9.86 -11.67
CA GLU A 47 20.47 -8.90 -12.70
C GLU A 47 21.06 -9.34 -14.04
N ASP A 48 20.63 -8.73 -15.15
CA ASP A 48 21.16 -9.06 -16.48
C ASP A 48 22.65 -8.72 -16.60
N ASP A 49 23.10 -7.71 -15.89
CA ASP A 49 24.45 -7.17 -15.95
C ASP A 49 25.36 -7.66 -14.81
N GLY A 50 24.87 -8.51 -13.90
CA GLY A 50 25.67 -9.06 -12.81
C GLY A 50 24.85 -9.58 -11.62
N GLN A 51 25.53 -9.79 -10.50
CA GLN A 51 24.88 -10.17 -9.24
C GLN A 51 24.96 -9.00 -8.27
N TYR A 52 23.84 -8.68 -7.62
CA TYR A 52 23.75 -7.61 -6.64
C TYR A 52 23.60 -8.19 -5.24
N TYR A 53 24.06 -7.46 -4.24
CA TYR A 53 23.91 -7.82 -2.85
C TYR A 53 23.70 -6.59 -1.96
N LEU A 54 23.02 -6.82 -0.84
CA LEU A 54 22.82 -5.84 0.21
C LEU A 54 23.72 -6.20 1.40
N VAL A 55 24.43 -5.21 1.95
CA VAL A 55 25.28 -5.38 3.13
C VAL A 55 25.09 -4.19 4.06
N GLU A 56 25.11 -4.43 5.38
CA GLU A 56 25.01 -3.36 6.36
C GLU A 56 26.23 -2.41 6.26
N ALA A 57 25.96 -1.12 6.27
CA ALA A 57 26.98 -0.08 6.17
C ALA A 57 27.69 0.09 7.52
N THR A 58 29.03 0.01 7.53
CA THR A 58 29.81 0.30 8.76
C THR A 58 29.72 1.77 9.17
N ARG A 59 29.46 2.66 8.20
CA ARG A 59 29.18 4.08 8.39
C ARG A 59 28.31 4.57 7.24
N ALA A 60 27.23 5.29 7.56
CA ALA A 60 26.37 5.90 6.55
C ALA A 60 27.12 6.99 5.78
N ASN A 61 27.08 6.91 4.45
CA ASN A 61 27.51 8.01 3.58
C ASN A 61 26.43 9.11 3.54
N SER A 62 26.80 10.31 3.10
CA SER A 62 25.83 11.39 2.94
C SER A 62 24.83 11.06 1.82
N LEU A 63 23.55 11.36 2.09
CA LEU A 63 22.44 11.15 1.17
C LEU A 63 22.22 12.43 0.35
N GLU A 64 23.10 12.67 -0.62
CA GLU A 64 23.13 13.93 -1.39
C GLU A 64 22.72 13.76 -2.85
N LYS A 65 23.10 12.63 -3.47
CA LYS A 65 22.90 12.38 -4.89
C LYS A 65 21.93 11.23 -5.09
N ALA A 66 20.70 11.57 -5.49
CA ALA A 66 19.68 10.59 -5.85
C ALA A 66 20.23 9.54 -6.82
N ALA A 67 19.84 8.28 -6.61
CA ALA A 67 20.15 7.21 -7.52
C ALA A 67 19.45 7.39 -8.87
N ASP A 68 20.10 6.88 -9.92
CA ASP A 68 19.44 6.69 -11.21
C ASP A 68 18.31 5.65 -11.05
N GLY A 69 17.38 5.59 -12.01
CA GLY A 69 16.32 4.57 -12.00
C GLY A 69 15.11 4.90 -11.14
N LEU A 70 14.95 6.14 -10.67
CA LEU A 70 13.68 6.59 -10.07
C LEU A 70 12.56 6.49 -11.11
N ILE A 71 11.58 5.61 -10.86
CA ILE A 71 10.44 5.37 -11.78
C ILE A 71 9.12 5.94 -11.28
N TYR A 72 9.02 6.20 -9.97
CA TYR A 72 7.82 6.77 -9.38
C TYR A 72 8.16 7.56 -8.11
N GLN A 73 7.46 8.67 -7.90
CA GLN A 73 7.53 9.45 -6.68
C GLN A 73 6.15 10.04 -6.34
N ALA A 74 5.62 9.70 -5.17
CA ALA A 74 4.39 10.28 -4.63
C ALA A 74 4.74 11.37 -3.61
N GLY A 75 4.91 12.59 -4.10
CA GLY A 75 5.22 13.75 -3.27
C GLY A 75 6.43 13.52 -2.37
N MET A 76 6.21 13.56 -1.05
CA MET A 76 7.26 13.44 -0.04
C MET A 76 7.23 12.11 0.73
N SER A 77 6.28 11.23 0.41
CA SER A 77 5.91 10.08 1.25
C SER A 77 6.29 8.73 0.66
N SER A 78 6.47 8.64 -0.66
CA SER A 78 6.89 7.40 -1.32
C SER A 78 7.74 7.68 -2.56
N ALA A 79 8.72 6.82 -2.81
CA ALA A 79 9.47 6.79 -4.05
C ALA A 79 9.91 5.36 -4.38
N VAL A 80 10.07 5.07 -5.67
CA VAL A 80 10.35 3.73 -6.19
C VAL A 80 11.47 3.80 -7.23
N TRP A 81 12.49 2.97 -7.04
CA TRP A 81 13.63 2.86 -7.93
C TRP A 81 13.70 1.47 -8.56
N GLU A 82 14.11 1.42 -9.82
CA GLU A 82 14.67 0.21 -10.42
C GLU A 82 16.12 0.05 -9.96
N ILE A 83 16.47 -1.15 -9.48
CA ILE A 83 17.83 -1.50 -9.08
C ILE A 83 18.30 -2.64 -9.99
N GLY A 84 18.74 -2.28 -11.19
CA GLY A 84 18.88 -3.24 -12.29
C GLY A 84 17.58 -3.40 -13.07
N THR A 85 17.41 -4.52 -13.77
CA THR A 85 16.25 -4.86 -14.61
C THR A 85 15.23 -5.75 -13.90
N HIS A 86 15.62 -6.46 -12.84
CA HIS A 86 14.84 -7.51 -12.17
C HIS A 86 14.52 -7.19 -10.70
N ALA A 87 14.98 -6.07 -10.15
CA ALA A 87 14.64 -5.65 -8.80
C ALA A 87 14.12 -4.21 -8.73
N ILE A 88 13.22 -3.98 -7.78
CA ILE A 88 12.66 -2.68 -7.47
C ILE A 88 12.90 -2.39 -5.98
N CYS A 89 13.34 -1.18 -5.65
CA CYS A 89 13.39 -0.67 -4.29
C CYS A 89 12.29 0.36 -4.08
N LYS A 90 11.33 0.04 -3.21
CA LYS A 90 10.27 0.93 -2.76
C LYS A 90 10.65 1.51 -1.40
N VAL A 91 10.58 2.83 -1.28
CA VAL A 91 10.84 3.55 -0.03
C VAL A 91 9.62 4.36 0.33
N LYS A 92 9.16 4.23 1.58
CA LYS A 92 8.02 4.99 2.10
C LYS A 92 8.32 5.60 3.45
N THR A 93 7.67 6.71 3.77
CA THR A 93 7.70 7.26 5.13
C THR A 93 7.02 6.29 6.10
N TRP A 94 7.43 6.35 7.35
CA TRP A 94 7.04 5.38 8.38
C TRP A 94 6.79 6.06 9.72
N SER A 95 5.91 5.47 10.51
CA SER A 95 5.64 5.83 11.89
C SER A 95 5.47 4.58 12.73
N ASP A 96 5.73 4.70 14.04
CA ASP A 96 5.45 3.63 15.00
C ASP A 96 3.98 3.19 14.90
N GLY A 97 3.75 1.88 14.99
CA GLY A 97 2.41 1.31 14.87
C GLY A 97 1.89 1.18 13.43
N MET A 98 2.68 1.53 12.41
CA MET A 98 2.37 1.26 11.00
C MET A 98 2.84 -0.14 10.58
N GLU A 99 2.00 -0.83 9.80
CA GLU A 99 2.35 -2.12 9.19
C GLU A 99 3.48 -1.98 8.14
N ARG A 100 4.33 -3.01 8.04
CA ARG A 100 5.28 -3.10 6.93
C ARG A 100 4.63 -3.88 5.79
N GLU A 101 4.68 -3.33 4.58
CA GLU A 101 4.17 -4.01 3.40
C GLU A 101 4.77 -5.43 3.22
N SER A 102 6.03 -5.66 3.60
CA SER A 102 6.63 -7.00 3.59
C SER A 102 5.95 -8.02 4.52
N ASN A 103 5.48 -7.59 5.70
CA ASN A 103 4.73 -8.44 6.60
C ASN A 103 3.36 -8.79 5.99
N THR A 104 2.69 -7.81 5.38
CA THR A 104 1.43 -8.01 4.66
C THR A 104 1.61 -8.97 3.49
N LEU A 105 2.62 -8.78 2.65
CA LEU A 105 2.95 -9.70 1.55
C LEU A 105 3.20 -11.12 2.07
N SER A 106 3.92 -11.27 3.18
CA SER A 106 4.14 -12.58 3.81
C SER A 106 2.84 -13.23 4.30
N PHE A 107 1.94 -12.44 4.92
CA PHE A 107 0.61 -12.91 5.31
C PHE A 107 -0.19 -13.41 4.09
N VAL A 108 -0.24 -12.62 3.02
CA VAL A 108 -0.97 -12.96 1.78
C VAL A 108 -0.38 -14.21 1.13
N ALA A 109 0.94 -14.29 0.96
CA ALA A 109 1.60 -15.48 0.41
C ALA A 109 1.26 -16.76 1.20
N SER A 110 1.15 -16.66 2.52
CA SER A 110 0.87 -17.82 3.37
C SER A 110 -0.59 -18.26 3.37
N ARG A 111 -1.54 -17.30 3.25
CA ARG A 111 -2.98 -17.55 3.40
C ARG A 111 -3.71 -17.68 2.05
N PHE A 112 -3.22 -16.98 1.03
CA PHE A 112 -3.85 -16.83 -0.28
C PHE A 112 -2.81 -17.00 -1.40
N PRO A 113 -2.14 -18.16 -1.49
CA PRO A 113 -1.05 -18.38 -2.44
C PRO A 113 -1.46 -18.30 -3.91
N HIS A 114 -2.76 -18.29 -4.22
CA HIS A 114 -3.31 -18.11 -5.55
C HIS A 114 -3.40 -16.64 -5.98
N ILE A 115 -3.29 -15.69 -5.04
CA ILE A 115 -3.26 -14.26 -5.36
C ILE A 115 -1.83 -13.88 -5.73
N PRO A 116 -1.56 -13.46 -6.97
CA PRO A 116 -0.21 -13.16 -7.39
C PRO A 116 0.28 -11.86 -6.75
N ILE A 117 1.44 -11.92 -6.12
CA ILE A 117 2.09 -10.77 -5.45
C ILE A 117 3.59 -10.74 -5.79
N PRO A 118 4.25 -9.58 -5.70
CA PRO A 118 5.70 -9.49 -5.86
C PRO A 118 6.44 -10.28 -4.79
N GLU A 119 7.56 -10.92 -5.17
CA GLU A 119 8.43 -11.58 -4.21
C GLU A 119 9.29 -10.56 -3.45
N VAL A 120 9.32 -10.67 -2.13
CA VAL A 120 10.19 -9.86 -1.27
C VAL A 120 11.61 -10.41 -1.29
N ILE A 121 12.57 -9.62 -1.77
CA ILE A 121 14.00 -9.93 -1.68
C ILE A 121 14.52 -9.57 -0.28
N TYR A 122 14.22 -8.37 0.20
CA TYR A 122 14.61 -7.91 1.53
C TYR A 122 13.79 -6.69 1.96
N SER A 123 13.65 -6.47 3.28
CA SER A 123 12.98 -5.26 3.79
C SER A 123 13.52 -4.86 5.15
N TRP A 124 13.49 -3.56 5.46
CA TRP A 124 13.86 -3.05 6.77
C TRP A 124 13.16 -1.72 7.09
N VAL A 125 13.19 -1.36 8.37
CA VAL A 125 12.84 -0.02 8.85
C VAL A 125 14.14 0.74 9.08
N ASP A 126 14.18 1.98 8.64
CA ASP A 126 15.20 2.97 8.94
C ASP A 126 14.58 3.98 9.90
N GLU A 127 14.72 3.74 11.20
CA GLU A 127 14.11 4.55 12.25
C GLU A 127 14.71 5.96 12.28
N GLN A 128 16.01 6.08 11.96
CA GLN A 128 16.71 7.35 11.88
C GLN A 128 16.06 8.26 10.83
N LEU A 129 15.65 7.71 9.69
CA LEU A 129 15.00 8.46 8.62
C LEU A 129 13.47 8.41 8.67
N SER A 130 12.89 7.63 9.59
CA SER A 130 11.46 7.31 9.64
C SER A 130 10.97 6.80 8.28
N ARG A 131 11.63 5.75 7.75
CA ARG A 131 11.32 5.15 6.45
C ARG A 131 11.26 3.63 6.51
N THR A 132 10.43 3.04 5.65
CA THR A 132 10.57 1.62 5.27
C THR A 132 11.27 1.52 3.93
N PHE A 133 12.07 0.47 3.78
CA PHE A 133 12.65 0.07 2.51
C PHE A 133 12.21 -1.36 2.21
N LEU A 134 11.77 -1.57 0.97
CA LEU A 134 11.28 -2.84 0.48
C LEU A 134 11.89 -3.12 -0.88
N ILE A 135 12.73 -4.14 -0.95
CA ILE A 135 13.30 -4.64 -2.20
C ILE A 135 12.44 -5.81 -2.67
N LEU A 136 11.86 -5.66 -3.85
CA LEU A 136 11.00 -6.64 -4.49
C LEU A 136 11.65 -7.15 -5.77
N ARG A 137 11.35 -8.40 -6.13
CA ARG A 137 11.56 -8.86 -7.50
C ARG A 137 10.58 -8.13 -8.42
N ARG A 138 11.09 -7.54 -9.50
CA ARG A 138 10.27 -6.90 -10.52
C ARG A 138 9.38 -7.95 -11.17
N VAL A 139 8.08 -7.68 -11.18
CA VAL A 139 7.12 -8.40 -12.00
C VAL A 139 7.00 -7.68 -13.34
N GLN A 140 7.15 -8.41 -14.45
CA GLN A 140 7.03 -7.84 -15.79
C GLN A 140 5.56 -7.75 -16.18
N GLY A 141 5.19 -6.69 -16.89
CA GLY A 141 3.83 -6.47 -17.34
C GLY A 141 3.48 -5.00 -17.48
N GLN A 142 2.26 -4.74 -17.94
CA GLN A 142 1.67 -3.41 -18.01
C GLN A 142 0.63 -3.25 -16.90
N THR A 143 0.49 -2.05 -16.36
CA THR A 143 -0.63 -1.80 -15.44
C THR A 143 -1.97 -1.96 -16.18
N LEU A 144 -3.01 -2.39 -15.47
CA LEU A 144 -4.37 -2.45 -15.99
C LEU A 144 -4.78 -1.09 -16.57
N ALA A 145 -4.40 0.02 -15.93
CA ALA A 145 -4.64 1.37 -16.43
C ALA A 145 -4.05 1.59 -17.83
N SER A 146 -2.80 1.18 -18.03
CA SER A 146 -2.12 1.32 -19.33
C SER A 146 -2.68 0.36 -20.40
N ALA A 147 -3.06 -0.85 -20.00
CA ALA A 147 -3.62 -1.85 -20.92
C ALA A 147 -5.11 -1.62 -21.23
N TRP A 148 -5.85 -0.90 -20.37
CA TRP A 148 -7.31 -0.76 -20.49
C TRP A 148 -7.82 -0.33 -21.87
N PRO A 149 -7.17 0.63 -22.58
CA PRO A 149 -7.65 1.06 -23.89
C PRO A 149 -7.56 -0.03 -24.97
N THR A 150 -6.68 -1.02 -24.81
CA THR A 150 -6.43 -2.07 -25.81
C THR A 150 -7.07 -3.41 -25.45
N LEU A 151 -7.49 -3.61 -24.20
CA LEU A 151 -8.20 -4.82 -23.78
C LEU A 151 -9.57 -4.95 -24.44
N THR A 152 -9.92 -6.18 -24.85
CA THR A 152 -11.28 -6.49 -25.30
C THR A 152 -12.26 -6.44 -24.11
N LEU A 153 -13.55 -6.32 -24.41
CA LEU A 153 -14.59 -6.31 -23.37
C LEU A 153 -14.60 -7.61 -22.56
N GLU A 154 -14.34 -8.75 -23.22
CA GLU A 154 -14.25 -10.06 -22.57
C GLU A 154 -13.09 -10.07 -21.58
N LYS A 155 -11.92 -9.54 -21.95
CA LYS A 155 -10.76 -9.53 -21.07
C LYS A 155 -10.90 -8.57 -19.90
N LYS A 156 -11.52 -7.40 -20.11
CA LYS A 156 -11.89 -6.48 -19.03
C LYS A 156 -12.80 -7.17 -18.01
N ALA A 157 -13.81 -7.89 -18.49
CA ALA A 157 -14.72 -8.65 -17.63
C ALA A 157 -14.00 -9.78 -16.88
N GLU A 158 -13.11 -10.52 -17.53
CA GLU A 158 -12.31 -11.59 -16.91
C GLU A 158 -11.42 -11.06 -15.78
N VAL A 159 -10.72 -9.94 -16.00
CA VAL A 159 -9.91 -9.27 -14.97
C VAL A 159 -10.79 -8.83 -13.80
N ALA A 160 -11.91 -8.17 -14.05
CA ALA A 160 -12.80 -7.70 -12.99
C ALA A 160 -13.42 -8.85 -12.17
N ILE A 161 -13.81 -9.95 -12.83
CA ILE A 161 -14.29 -11.17 -12.16
C ILE A 161 -13.20 -11.73 -11.26
N THR A 162 -11.97 -11.82 -11.77
CA THR A 162 -10.83 -12.37 -11.02
C THR A 162 -10.49 -11.49 -9.81
N VAL A 163 -10.47 -10.16 -9.96
CA VAL A 163 -10.21 -9.24 -8.84
C VAL A 163 -11.34 -9.28 -7.80
N ALA A 164 -12.60 -9.32 -8.21
CA ALA A 164 -13.72 -9.48 -7.29
C ALA A 164 -13.64 -10.83 -6.53
N GLN A 165 -13.17 -11.88 -7.21
CA GLN A 165 -12.91 -13.17 -6.61
C GLN A 165 -11.81 -13.09 -5.54
N TYR A 166 -10.70 -12.40 -5.82
CA TYR A 166 -9.67 -12.12 -4.81
C TYR A 166 -10.23 -11.34 -3.61
N CYS A 167 -11.08 -10.33 -3.82
CA CYS A 167 -11.75 -9.62 -2.72
C CYS A 167 -12.60 -10.56 -1.85
N ARG A 168 -13.32 -11.51 -2.46
CA ARG A 168 -14.09 -12.53 -1.72
C ARG A 168 -13.18 -13.41 -0.87
N ASP A 169 -12.12 -13.93 -1.47
CA ASP A 169 -11.20 -14.85 -0.79
C ASP A 169 -10.47 -14.14 0.36
N LEU A 170 -9.96 -12.92 0.13
CA LEU A 170 -9.32 -12.11 1.18
C LEU A 170 -10.28 -11.87 2.35
N ALA A 171 -11.55 -11.56 2.07
CA ALA A 171 -12.55 -11.28 3.09
C ALA A 171 -12.93 -12.49 3.96
N GLU A 172 -12.51 -13.71 3.61
CA GLU A 172 -12.63 -14.90 4.47
C GLU A 172 -11.71 -14.81 5.70
N ALA A 173 -10.57 -14.11 5.59
CA ALA A 173 -9.78 -13.76 6.76
C ALA A 173 -10.50 -12.67 7.54
N THR A 174 -10.79 -12.97 8.81
CA THR A 174 -11.54 -12.07 9.70
C THR A 174 -10.77 -11.77 10.99
N SER A 175 -11.10 -10.62 11.59
CA SER A 175 -10.54 -10.13 12.85
C SER A 175 -11.63 -9.55 13.75
N GLU A 176 -11.41 -9.53 15.06
CA GLU A 176 -12.24 -8.80 16.04
C GLU A 176 -11.92 -7.31 16.10
N LYS A 177 -10.84 -6.92 15.41
CA LYS A 177 -10.28 -5.58 15.43
C LYS A 177 -10.14 -5.01 14.02
N LEU A 178 -10.32 -3.70 13.91
CA LEU A 178 -9.84 -2.92 12.77
C LEU A 178 -8.33 -2.77 12.93
N GLN A 179 -7.56 -3.46 12.10
CA GLN A 179 -6.10 -3.55 12.21
C GLN A 179 -5.48 -4.04 10.90
N SER A 180 -4.15 -3.96 10.79
CA SER A 180 -3.39 -4.56 9.69
C SER A 180 -3.32 -6.09 9.77
N ALA A 181 -2.64 -6.71 8.80
CA ALA A 181 -2.37 -8.15 8.78
C ALA A 181 -1.74 -8.69 10.08
N THR A 182 -0.84 -7.93 10.71
CA THR A 182 -0.11 -8.35 11.93
C THR A 182 -0.51 -7.61 13.21
N GLY A 183 -1.58 -6.81 13.17
CA GLY A 183 -2.11 -6.14 14.38
C GLY A 183 -1.63 -4.72 14.60
N CYS A 184 -1.05 -4.08 13.59
CA CYS A 184 -0.77 -2.64 13.56
C CYS A 184 -2.02 -1.84 13.15
N GLY A 185 -1.94 -0.51 13.15
CA GLY A 185 -2.99 0.33 12.56
C GLY A 185 -2.95 0.29 11.03
N VAL A 186 -4.07 0.64 10.40
CA VAL A 186 -4.23 0.63 8.93
C VAL A 186 -3.99 2.02 8.34
N LEU A 187 -3.49 2.09 7.10
CA LEU A 187 -3.43 3.33 6.35
C LEU A 187 -4.67 3.45 5.46
N GLU A 188 -5.65 4.25 5.88
CA GLU A 188 -6.86 4.48 5.08
C GLU A 188 -7.32 5.95 5.20
N PRO A 189 -6.85 6.84 4.30
CA PRO A 189 -7.09 8.27 4.42
C PRO A 189 -8.58 8.65 4.29
N PHE A 190 -9.43 7.78 3.75
CA PHE A 190 -10.88 8.04 3.66
C PHE A 190 -11.66 7.69 4.94
N LEU A 191 -10.97 7.12 5.94
CA LEU A 191 -11.51 6.77 7.26
C LEU A 191 -10.72 7.43 8.41
N THR A 192 -9.61 8.10 8.14
CA THR A 192 -8.68 8.63 9.15
C THR A 192 -8.91 10.12 9.36
N ALA A 193 -9.14 10.54 10.61
CA ALA A 193 -9.25 11.96 10.97
C ALA A 193 -7.94 12.71 10.70
N ASP A 194 -8.01 14.02 10.52
CA ASP A 194 -6.83 14.86 10.35
C ASP A 194 -5.92 14.72 11.57
N PRO A 195 -4.60 14.70 11.35
CA PRO A 195 -3.66 14.67 12.45
C PRO A 195 -3.64 16.01 13.19
N GLU A 196 -2.98 16.04 14.35
CA GLU A 196 -2.70 17.28 15.06
C GLU A 196 -2.07 18.35 14.12
N PRO A 197 -2.35 19.64 14.30
CA PRO A 197 -1.79 20.69 13.45
C PRO A 197 -0.25 20.73 13.38
N SER A 198 0.40 20.22 14.43
CA SER A 198 1.85 20.06 14.61
C SER A 198 2.42 18.82 13.90
N HIS A 199 1.58 17.84 13.57
CA HIS A 199 2.00 16.60 12.93
C HIS A 199 2.55 16.87 11.52
N PRO A 200 3.74 16.34 11.18
CA PRO A 200 4.30 16.54 9.85
C PRO A 200 3.43 15.89 8.77
N SER A 201 3.06 16.66 7.74
CA SER A 201 2.16 16.20 6.68
C SER A 201 2.67 15.01 5.86
N TRP A 202 3.99 14.75 5.88
CA TRP A 202 4.61 13.59 5.23
C TRP A 202 4.66 12.34 6.10
N LYS A 203 4.42 12.48 7.42
CA LYS A 203 4.50 11.36 8.35
C LYS A 203 3.14 10.64 8.38
N PRO A 204 3.09 9.32 8.12
CA PRO A 204 1.82 8.61 8.10
C PRO A 204 1.19 8.55 9.50
N GLN A 205 -0.15 8.56 9.53
CA GLN A 205 -0.95 8.36 10.74
C GLN A 205 -1.80 7.10 10.56
N PRO A 206 -1.39 5.97 11.15
CA PRO A 206 -2.18 4.75 11.07
C PRO A 206 -3.44 4.85 11.94
N LEU A 207 -4.54 4.27 11.45
CA LEU A 207 -5.81 4.16 12.15
C LEU A 207 -5.85 2.86 12.95
N GLY A 208 -5.94 2.96 14.28
CA GLY A 208 -5.96 1.80 15.16
C GLY A 208 -4.58 1.22 15.49
N PRO A 209 -4.50 -0.04 15.95
CA PRO A 209 -5.56 -1.05 15.94
C PRO A 209 -6.70 -0.74 16.91
N PHE A 210 -7.94 -1.00 16.50
CA PHE A 210 -9.13 -0.78 17.34
C PHE A 210 -9.91 -2.08 17.54
N SER A 211 -10.30 -2.36 18.79
CA SER A 211 -11.41 -3.27 19.07
C SER A 211 -12.69 -2.77 18.40
N ARG A 212 -13.69 -3.64 18.31
CA ARG A 212 -15.00 -3.29 17.79
C ARG A 212 -15.61 -2.07 18.50
N ILE A 213 -15.50 -1.99 19.83
CA ILE A 213 -16.03 -0.89 20.64
C ILE A 213 -15.27 0.42 20.35
N GLU A 214 -13.95 0.37 20.27
CA GLU A 214 -13.13 1.56 19.94
C GLU A 214 -13.42 2.05 18.52
N ALA A 215 -13.59 1.15 17.56
CA ALA A 215 -13.98 1.49 16.20
C ALA A 215 -15.38 2.12 16.15
N GLU A 216 -16.35 1.61 16.91
CA GLU A 216 -17.68 2.22 17.00
C GLU A 216 -17.62 3.65 17.56
N LYS A 217 -16.92 3.85 18.67
CA LYS A 217 -16.72 5.19 19.25
C LYS A 217 -16.02 6.14 18.29
N TYR A 218 -14.97 5.66 17.63
CA TYR A 218 -14.22 6.43 16.64
C TYR A 218 -15.12 6.89 15.49
N PHE A 219 -15.85 5.95 14.87
CA PHE A 219 -16.71 6.28 13.73
C PHE A 219 -17.92 7.15 14.10
N LEU A 220 -18.48 6.98 15.31
CA LEU A 220 -19.51 7.88 15.85
C LEU A 220 -18.95 9.29 16.08
N ARG A 221 -17.69 9.40 16.53
CA ARG A 221 -17.04 10.69 16.77
C ARG A 221 -16.81 11.48 15.50
N ILE A 222 -16.42 10.80 14.42
CA ILE A 222 -16.13 11.44 13.13
C ILE A 222 -17.32 11.50 12.18
N SER A 223 -18.52 11.08 12.58
CA SER A 223 -19.70 11.08 11.70
C SER A 223 -20.81 11.98 12.22
N THR A 224 -21.50 12.66 11.30
CA THR A 224 -22.73 13.41 11.59
C THR A 224 -24.00 12.57 11.37
N MET A 225 -23.85 11.31 10.97
CA MET A 225 -24.92 10.35 10.73
C MET A 225 -24.79 9.12 11.63
N PRO A 226 -25.86 8.34 11.83
CA PRO A 226 -25.77 7.06 12.49
C PRO A 226 -24.74 6.13 11.81
N LEU A 227 -23.92 5.47 12.61
CA LEU A 227 -22.93 4.51 12.15
C LEU A 227 -23.61 3.29 11.49
N PRO A 228 -23.24 2.92 10.26
CA PRO A 228 -23.65 1.67 9.67
C PRO A 228 -23.24 0.46 10.50
N PRO A 229 -23.99 -0.66 10.46
CA PRO A 229 -23.61 -1.86 11.18
C PRO A 229 -22.18 -2.31 10.79
N LEU A 230 -21.26 -2.27 11.75
CA LEU A 230 -19.88 -2.75 11.53
C LEU A 230 -19.84 -4.27 11.30
N GLY A 231 -20.87 -4.98 11.79
CA GLY A 231 -20.89 -6.44 11.90
C GLY A 231 -20.14 -6.94 13.15
N ASP A 232 -20.01 -8.25 13.28
CA ASP A 232 -19.32 -8.90 14.42
C ASP A 232 -17.82 -9.08 14.16
N ARG A 233 -17.39 -8.95 12.91
CA ARG A 233 -16.00 -9.15 12.45
C ARG A 233 -15.63 -8.11 11.42
N PHE A 234 -14.35 -7.75 11.41
CA PHE A 234 -13.71 -7.01 10.33
C PHE A 234 -13.12 -8.01 9.32
N HIS A 235 -13.08 -7.62 8.05
CA HIS A 235 -12.72 -8.48 6.92
C HIS A 235 -11.44 -7.97 6.26
N PHE A 236 -10.50 -8.88 5.98
CA PHE A 236 -9.26 -8.50 5.32
C PHE A 236 -9.54 -8.06 3.88
N TYR A 237 -9.01 -6.91 3.50
CA TYR A 237 -9.20 -6.29 2.18
C TYR A 237 -7.97 -5.47 1.82
N HIS A 238 -7.62 -5.44 0.53
CA HIS A 238 -6.46 -4.71 0.02
C HIS A 238 -6.60 -3.18 0.14
N ALA A 239 -7.82 -2.66 0.04
CA ALA A 239 -8.13 -1.23 0.08
C ALA A 239 -7.51 -0.33 -1.01
N ASP A 240 -6.77 -0.84 -1.98
CA ASP A 240 -6.19 -0.03 -3.07
C ASP A 240 -6.04 -0.81 -4.39
N LEU A 241 -7.12 -1.46 -4.83
CA LEU A 241 -7.18 -2.20 -6.09
C LEU A 241 -7.48 -1.29 -7.29
N GLY A 242 -6.83 -0.13 -7.31
CA GLY A 242 -6.85 0.79 -8.46
C GLY A 242 -6.16 0.17 -9.68
N PRO A 243 -6.45 0.66 -10.90
CA PRO A 243 -5.97 0.04 -12.12
C PRO A 243 -4.44 0.20 -12.32
N THR A 244 -3.78 1.08 -11.55
CA THR A 244 -2.31 1.19 -11.54
C THR A 244 -1.62 0.11 -10.70
N ASN A 245 -2.35 -0.57 -9.83
CA ASN A 245 -1.83 -1.57 -8.90
C ASN A 245 -2.07 -3.02 -9.35
N ILE A 246 -2.58 -3.22 -10.56
CA ILE A 246 -2.83 -4.53 -11.16
C ILE A 246 -1.92 -4.66 -12.38
N LEU A 247 -0.99 -5.60 -12.37
CA LEU A 247 -0.12 -5.87 -13.51
C LEU A 247 -0.69 -7.00 -14.37
N LEU A 248 -0.67 -6.79 -15.67
CA LEU A 248 -1.08 -7.74 -16.68
C LEU A 248 0.11 -8.14 -17.56
N SER A 249 0.15 -9.42 -17.95
CA SER A 249 0.92 -9.91 -19.08
C SER A 249 0.36 -9.39 -20.41
N ASP A 250 1.11 -9.60 -21.50
CA ASP A 250 0.68 -9.24 -22.86
C ASP A 250 -0.62 -9.94 -23.30
N ASP A 251 -0.92 -11.12 -22.74
CA ASP A 251 -2.18 -11.85 -22.98
C ASP A 251 -3.33 -11.43 -22.04
N GLY A 252 -3.09 -10.43 -21.19
CA GLY A 252 -4.04 -9.84 -20.25
C GLY A 252 -4.25 -10.64 -18.96
N THR A 253 -3.43 -11.67 -18.69
CA THR A 253 -3.46 -12.42 -17.42
C THR A 253 -2.90 -11.57 -16.28
N ILE A 254 -3.49 -11.66 -15.08
CA ILE A 254 -3.00 -10.93 -13.91
C ILE A 254 -1.69 -11.56 -13.42
N GLU A 255 -0.59 -10.82 -13.52
CA GLU A 255 0.76 -11.24 -13.12
C GLU A 255 1.11 -10.83 -11.68
N ALA A 256 0.53 -9.73 -11.18
CA ALA A 256 0.66 -9.32 -9.79
C ALA A 256 -0.36 -8.27 -9.36
N ILE A 257 -0.69 -8.29 -8.07
CA ILE A 257 -1.34 -7.21 -7.34
C ILE A 257 -0.26 -6.48 -6.51
N LEU A 258 -0.19 -5.17 -6.66
CA LEU A 258 0.82 -4.28 -6.07
C LEU A 258 0.25 -3.39 -4.95
N ASP A 259 1.15 -2.78 -4.19
CA ASP A 259 0.85 -1.77 -3.15
C ASP A 259 -0.07 -2.23 -2.02
N TRP A 260 0.40 -3.24 -1.27
CA TRP A 260 -0.35 -3.87 -0.18
C TRP A 260 -0.31 -3.09 1.16
N GLU A 261 0.17 -1.85 1.17
CA GLU A 261 0.38 -1.11 2.42
C GLU A 261 -0.91 -0.74 3.15
N SER A 262 -1.99 -0.57 2.38
CA SER A 262 -3.31 -0.23 2.90
C SER A 262 -4.12 -1.48 3.20
N ALA A 263 -3.55 -2.69 3.05
CA ALA A 263 -4.31 -3.89 3.31
C ALA A 263 -4.49 -4.12 4.82
N GLY A 264 -5.71 -4.47 5.22
CA GLY A 264 -6.08 -4.63 6.61
C GLY A 264 -7.49 -5.15 6.78
N TYR A 265 -7.91 -5.32 8.03
CA TYR A 265 -9.24 -5.75 8.40
C TYR A 265 -10.16 -4.53 8.54
N TYR A 266 -11.15 -4.43 7.66
CA TYR A 266 -12.10 -3.30 7.57
C TYR A 266 -13.54 -3.75 7.82
N PRO A 267 -14.46 -2.81 8.13
CA PRO A 267 -15.89 -3.11 8.09
C PRO A 267 -16.26 -3.68 6.71
N LYS A 268 -17.14 -4.69 6.66
CA LYS A 268 -17.49 -5.36 5.38
C LYS A 268 -17.97 -4.39 4.30
N PHE A 269 -18.67 -3.33 4.70
CA PHE A 269 -19.16 -2.32 3.76
C PHE A 269 -18.04 -1.53 3.06
N TRP A 270 -16.81 -1.56 3.58
CA TRP A 270 -15.68 -0.86 2.97
C TRP A 270 -15.27 -1.46 1.62
N ILE A 271 -15.42 -2.78 1.46
CA ILE A 271 -15.02 -3.51 0.25
C ILE A 271 -15.67 -2.93 -1.03
N PRO A 272 -17.01 -2.77 -1.11
CA PRO A 272 -17.64 -2.15 -2.29
C PRO A 272 -17.63 -0.62 -2.25
N LEU A 273 -17.49 0.00 -1.08
CA LEU A 273 -17.52 1.46 -0.94
C LEU A 273 -16.21 2.12 -1.39
N LYS A 274 -15.06 1.50 -1.11
CA LYS A 274 -13.75 2.06 -1.42
C LYS A 274 -13.55 2.32 -2.91
N PRO A 275 -13.84 1.38 -3.84
CA PRO A 275 -13.77 1.65 -5.28
C PRO A 275 -14.63 2.84 -5.70
N TYR A 276 -15.85 2.94 -5.18
CA TYR A 276 -16.79 4.03 -5.49
C TYR A 276 -16.31 5.41 -5.00
N ARG A 277 -15.57 5.46 -3.88
CA ARG A 277 -15.16 6.73 -3.24
C ARG A 277 -13.78 7.22 -3.63
N SER A 278 -12.86 6.30 -3.93
CA SER A 278 -11.47 6.67 -4.19
C SER A 278 -11.24 6.95 -5.67
N GLY A 279 -10.79 8.17 -5.98
CA GLY A 279 -10.36 8.52 -7.34
C GLY A 279 -9.19 7.67 -7.87
N GLY A 280 -8.46 6.99 -6.99
CA GLY A 280 -7.40 6.04 -7.38
C GLY A 280 -7.91 4.81 -8.13
N PHE A 281 -9.22 4.55 -8.12
CA PHE A 281 -9.83 3.49 -8.93
C PHE A 281 -10.22 3.98 -10.34
N ASN A 282 -10.17 5.28 -10.59
CA ASN A 282 -10.50 5.80 -11.90
C ASN A 282 -9.33 5.60 -12.87
N LEU A 283 -9.67 5.36 -14.12
CA LEU A 283 -8.72 5.37 -15.23
C LEU A 283 -8.36 6.82 -15.59
N ASP A 284 -7.18 6.99 -16.18
CA ASP A 284 -6.74 8.27 -16.73
C ASP A 284 -7.42 8.51 -18.09
N ALA A 285 -8.68 8.90 -18.05
CA ALA A 285 -9.48 9.26 -19.22
C ALA A 285 -10.21 10.59 -18.99
N PRO A 286 -10.36 11.43 -20.04
CA PRO A 286 -10.95 12.76 -19.91
C PRO A 286 -12.49 12.74 -19.86
N ASP A 287 -13.14 11.63 -20.21
CA ASP A 287 -14.59 11.47 -20.27
C ASP A 287 -15.10 10.46 -19.22
N ASP A 288 -16.37 10.07 -19.31
CA ASP A 288 -17.00 9.15 -18.37
C ASP A 288 -16.38 7.73 -18.37
N SER A 289 -15.60 7.36 -19.41
CA SER A 289 -14.88 6.08 -19.42
C SER A 289 -13.82 5.98 -18.31
N ARG A 290 -13.49 7.10 -17.66
CA ARG A 290 -12.66 7.12 -16.44
C ARG A 290 -13.22 6.25 -15.32
N TYR A 291 -14.53 5.99 -15.32
CA TYR A 291 -15.19 5.15 -14.32
C TYR A 291 -15.33 3.70 -14.74
N ASP A 292 -14.95 3.32 -15.98
CA ASP A 292 -15.17 1.97 -16.51
C ASP A 292 -14.65 0.85 -15.58
N TRP A 293 -13.44 1.01 -15.02
CA TRP A 293 -12.88 0.03 -14.08
C TRP A 293 -13.69 -0.01 -12.78
N THR A 294 -13.98 1.16 -12.20
CA THR A 294 -14.74 1.29 -10.95
C THR A 294 -16.13 0.66 -11.08
N ASP A 295 -16.86 0.97 -12.15
CA ASP A 295 -18.20 0.47 -12.40
C ASP A 295 -18.21 -1.04 -12.66
N LEU A 296 -17.23 -1.53 -13.43
CA LEU A 296 -17.11 -2.96 -13.71
C LEU A 296 -16.73 -3.75 -12.45
N LEU A 297 -15.78 -3.24 -11.65
CA LEU A 297 -15.38 -3.87 -10.40
C LEU A 297 -16.53 -3.86 -9.38
N GLU A 298 -17.26 -2.76 -9.22
CA GLU A 298 -18.44 -2.68 -8.35
C GLU A 298 -19.49 -3.73 -8.75
N SER A 299 -19.78 -3.83 -10.05
CA SER A 299 -20.70 -4.86 -10.57
C SER A 299 -20.24 -6.27 -10.20
N LYS A 300 -18.94 -6.58 -10.32
CA LYS A 300 -18.41 -7.92 -9.99
C LYS A 300 -18.28 -8.18 -8.49
N LEU A 301 -18.05 -7.14 -7.68
CA LEU A 301 -18.14 -7.22 -6.23
C LEU A 301 -19.58 -7.55 -5.79
N SER A 302 -20.58 -6.95 -6.43
CA SER A 302 -21.99 -7.23 -6.18
C SER A 302 -22.35 -8.69 -6.49
N ASP A 303 -21.82 -9.25 -7.59
CA ASP A 303 -21.99 -10.65 -7.98
C ASP A 303 -21.46 -11.63 -6.92
N VAL A 304 -20.40 -11.26 -6.19
CA VAL A 304 -19.80 -12.08 -5.12
C VAL A 304 -20.26 -11.70 -3.70
N GLY A 305 -21.30 -10.86 -3.58
CA GLY A 305 -21.98 -10.57 -2.31
C GLY A 305 -21.52 -9.31 -1.57
N PHE A 306 -20.70 -8.47 -2.20
CA PHE A 306 -20.33 -7.14 -1.72
C PHE A 306 -21.10 -6.08 -2.49
N ARG A 307 -22.32 -5.79 -2.06
CA ARG A 307 -23.18 -4.81 -2.71
C ARG A 307 -22.95 -3.43 -2.13
N LEU A 308 -22.79 -2.43 -2.99
CA LEU A 308 -22.75 -1.03 -2.57
C LEU A 308 -24.11 -0.62 -2.00
N ASP A 309 -24.12 -0.01 -0.81
CA ASP A 309 -25.31 0.57 -0.20
C ASP A 309 -25.19 2.10 -0.21
N ARG A 310 -26.24 2.78 -0.67
CA ARG A 310 -26.31 4.24 -0.68
C ARG A 310 -26.20 4.83 0.73
N ASN A 311 -26.69 4.13 1.75
CA ASN A 311 -26.57 4.59 3.14
C ASN A 311 -25.11 4.62 3.59
N HIS A 312 -24.28 3.66 3.15
CA HIS A 312 -22.83 3.68 3.43
C HIS A 312 -22.12 4.81 2.70
N VAL A 313 -22.57 5.14 1.48
CA VAL A 313 -22.06 6.30 0.73
C VAL A 313 -22.37 7.60 1.44
N GLU A 314 -23.63 7.81 1.86
CA GLU A 314 -24.03 9.03 2.57
C GLU A 314 -23.37 9.13 3.95
N TRP A 315 -23.24 8.01 4.68
CA TRP A 315 -22.46 7.98 5.92
C TRP A 315 -21.01 8.40 5.69
N GLN A 316 -20.33 7.90 4.65
CA GLN A 316 -18.95 8.29 4.38
C GLN A 316 -18.82 9.78 4.03
N LYS A 317 -19.78 10.34 3.27
CA LYS A 317 -19.83 11.78 2.98
C LYS A 317 -20.11 12.64 4.21
N SER A 318 -20.74 12.06 5.23
CA SER A 318 -21.04 12.73 6.51
C SER A 318 -19.83 12.84 7.44
N LEU A 319 -18.70 12.20 7.09
CA LEU A 319 -17.51 12.17 7.93
C LEU A 319 -16.87 13.55 8.03
N VAL A 320 -16.53 13.95 9.26
CA VAL A 320 -15.85 15.18 9.62
C VAL A 320 -14.47 14.80 10.14
N PHE A 321 -13.45 15.01 9.31
CA PHE A 321 -12.08 14.61 9.60
C PHE A 321 -11.34 15.60 10.53
N THR A 322 -12.02 16.30 11.43
CA THR A 322 -11.33 17.20 12.36
C THR A 322 -10.52 16.42 13.39
N PHE A 323 -9.30 16.86 13.68
CA PHE A 323 -8.46 16.28 14.74
C PHE A 323 -9.19 16.18 16.09
N PHE A 324 -8.98 15.06 16.78
CA PHE A 324 -9.24 14.83 18.21
C PHE A 324 -8.24 13.80 18.74
N ASP A 325 -8.01 13.80 20.05
CA ASP A 325 -7.09 12.86 20.68
C ASP A 325 -7.72 11.45 20.74
N LEU A 326 -7.02 10.45 20.21
CA LEU A 326 -7.51 9.06 20.18
C LEU A 326 -7.52 8.42 21.57
N ASP A 327 -6.71 8.92 22.52
CA ASP A 327 -6.70 8.41 23.89
C ASP A 327 -8.06 8.67 24.59
N GLU A 328 -8.83 9.67 24.14
CA GLU A 328 -10.20 9.93 24.60
C GLU A 328 -11.15 8.74 24.36
N LEU A 329 -10.84 7.85 23.40
CA LEU A 329 -11.67 6.69 23.06
C LEU A 329 -11.56 5.57 24.10
N CYS A 330 -10.42 5.47 24.79
CA CYS A 330 -10.15 4.44 25.79
C CYS A 330 -10.95 4.68 27.09
N ASP A 331 -11.18 5.95 27.45
CA ASP A 331 -11.77 6.34 28.74
C ASP A 331 -13.27 6.68 28.71
N ALA A 332 -13.88 6.82 27.53
CA ALA A 332 -15.30 7.17 27.42
C ALA A 332 -16.24 5.96 27.69
N PRO A 333 -17.32 6.07 28.48
CA PRO A 333 -18.42 5.10 28.46
C PRO A 333 -19.10 5.10 27.08
N LEU A 334 -19.74 3.97 26.71
CA LEU A 334 -20.54 3.84 25.49
C LEU A 334 -21.77 4.77 25.48
#